data_AF-A0A642CTP7-F1
#
_entry.id   AF-A0A642CTP7-F1
#
_cell.length_a   1.000
_cell.length_b   1.000
_cell.length_c   1.000
_cell.angle_alpha   90.00
_cell.angle_beta   90.00
_cell.angle_gamma   90.00
#
_symmetry.space_group_name_H-M   'P 1'
#
loop_
_entity.id
_entity.type
_entity.pdbx_description
1 polymer ?
#
loop_
_entity_poly.entity_id
_entity_poly.type
_entity_poly.pdbx_seq_one_letter_code
_entity_poly.pdbx_strand_id
1 'polypeptide(L)'
;MKVRCINNTGKSIRQYEYKSLKKEQLGRFGATEYTQFGLEIGKEFLVMGMLFGEGALDYLIDDGGYISAYPYPLFEIIDNKIPSFWYYKAFCCADEKYPYREAVWGYYELVFDDMHYEQLVDVEKVACQIYFKRKMELEQEFSLDK
;
A
#
# COMPACT_ATOMS: atom_id res chain seq x y z
N MET A 1 -5.00 11.06 -1.16
CA MET A 1 -4.86 10.64 0.24
C MET A 1 -3.40 10.81 0.63
N LYS A 2 -3.14 11.34 1.82
CA LYS A 2 -1.80 11.41 2.41
C LYS A 2 -1.79 10.81 3.79
N VAL A 3 -0.68 10.17 4.11
CA VAL A 3 -0.47 9.50 5.38
C VAL A 3 0.85 9.93 5.99
N ARG A 4 0.95 9.92 7.32
CA ARG A 4 2.20 10.15 8.03
C ARG A 4 2.61 8.88 8.76
N CYS A 5 3.87 8.49 8.61
CA CYS A 5 4.42 7.34 9.33
C CYS A 5 4.48 7.65 10.83
N ILE A 6 3.83 6.82 11.64
CA ILE A 6 3.83 6.91 13.11
C ILE A 6 4.56 5.73 13.75
N ASN A 7 4.74 4.64 13.01
CA ASN A 7 5.49 3.47 13.43
C ASN A 7 6.21 2.83 12.23
N ASN A 8 7.31 2.13 12.48
CA ASN A 8 8.12 1.49 11.43
C ASN A 8 8.63 0.09 11.80
N THR A 9 8.01 -0.57 12.78
CA THR A 9 8.41 -1.90 13.25
C THR A 9 7.25 -2.88 13.26
N GLY A 10 7.53 -4.16 13.03
CA GLY A 10 6.54 -5.23 13.15
C GLY A 10 6.00 -5.40 14.57
N LYS A 11 6.79 -5.03 15.60
CA LYS A 11 6.32 -4.95 16.99
C LYS A 11 5.14 -4.00 17.17
N SER A 12 5.20 -2.82 16.54
CA SER A 12 4.15 -1.79 16.69
C SER A 12 2.79 -2.22 16.17
N ILE A 13 2.77 -3.11 15.16
CA ILE A 13 1.54 -3.55 14.51
C ILE A 13 0.94 -4.82 15.14
N ARG A 14 1.62 -5.43 16.13
CA ARG A 14 1.12 -6.64 16.82
C ARG A 14 -0.21 -6.44 17.53
N GLN A 15 -0.51 -5.22 17.98
CA GLN A 15 -1.79 -4.90 18.61
C GLN A 15 -2.99 -5.00 17.65
N TYR A 16 -2.75 -5.01 16.34
CA TYR A 16 -3.78 -5.12 15.32
C TYR A 16 -4.00 -6.56 14.83
N GLU A 17 -3.32 -7.54 15.43
CA GLU A 17 -3.54 -8.96 15.16
C GLU A 17 -4.82 -9.45 15.84
N TYR A 18 -5.54 -10.40 15.23
CA TYR A 18 -6.75 -10.98 15.82
C TYR A 18 -6.48 -11.83 17.07
N LYS A 19 -5.23 -12.25 17.25
CA LYS A 19 -4.77 -13.07 18.37
C LYS A 19 -3.35 -12.71 18.75
N SER A 20 -2.97 -13.03 19.98
CA SER A 20 -1.58 -12.92 20.41
C SER A 20 -0.71 -13.88 19.60
N LEU A 21 0.41 -13.39 19.09
CA LEU A 21 1.38 -14.14 18.29
C LEU A 21 2.72 -14.21 19.03
N LYS A 22 3.47 -15.29 18.80
CA LYS A 22 4.87 -15.34 19.24
C LYS A 22 5.70 -14.36 18.42
N LYS A 23 6.83 -13.90 18.97
CA LYS A 23 7.69 -12.90 18.32
C LYS A 23 8.07 -13.27 16.89
N GLU A 24 8.47 -14.53 16.69
CA GLU A 24 8.93 -15.10 15.40
C GLU A 24 7.80 -15.40 14.41
N GLN A 25 6.55 -15.38 14.87
CA GLN A 25 5.43 -15.85 14.07
C GLN A 25 4.99 -14.76 13.08
N LEU A 26 4.83 -15.12 11.81
CA LEU A 26 4.29 -14.21 10.81
C LEU A 26 2.84 -13.85 11.15
N GLY A 27 2.54 -12.56 11.17
CA GLY A 27 1.20 -12.01 11.37
C GLY A 27 0.45 -11.76 10.06
N ARG A 28 -0.79 -11.25 10.15
CA ARG A 28 -1.62 -10.98 8.96
C ARG A 28 -1.06 -9.91 8.03
N PHE A 29 -0.12 -9.10 8.54
CA PHE A 29 0.57 -8.06 7.78
C PHE A 29 1.91 -8.53 7.17
N GLY A 30 2.10 -9.85 7.03
CA GLY A 30 3.33 -10.41 6.46
C GLY A 30 4.60 -10.10 7.28
N ALA A 31 4.47 -9.79 8.57
CA ALA A 31 5.58 -9.34 9.42
C ALA A 31 5.69 -10.11 10.74
N THR A 32 6.91 -10.19 11.26
CA THR A 32 7.21 -10.69 12.61
C THR A 32 7.42 -9.53 13.57
N GLU A 33 7.62 -9.77 14.87
CA GLU A 33 7.92 -8.68 15.81
C GLU A 33 9.25 -8.00 15.50
N TYR A 34 10.18 -8.71 14.84
CA TYR A 34 11.52 -8.22 14.52
C TYR A 34 11.60 -7.42 13.23
N THR A 35 10.56 -7.48 12.38
CA THR A 35 10.54 -6.78 11.10
C THR A 35 10.79 -5.28 11.28
N GLN A 36 11.73 -4.74 10.50
CA GLN A 36 11.98 -3.30 10.37
C GLN A 36 11.54 -2.86 8.98
N PHE A 37 10.65 -1.89 8.89
CA PHE A 37 10.07 -1.48 7.61
C PHE A 37 10.91 -0.41 6.87
N GLY A 38 11.94 0.15 7.52
CA GLY A 38 12.83 1.13 6.90
C GLY A 38 12.21 2.53 6.71
N LEU A 39 10.94 2.73 7.06
CA LEU A 39 10.27 4.03 6.98
C LEU A 39 10.73 4.99 8.07
N GLU A 40 10.88 6.25 7.71
CA GLU A 40 11.15 7.35 8.64
C GLU A 40 9.87 7.77 9.37
N ILE A 41 9.88 7.73 10.70
CA ILE A 41 8.76 8.21 11.53
C ILE A 41 8.63 9.73 11.36
N GLY A 42 7.40 10.21 11.18
CA GLY A 42 7.07 11.61 10.93
C GLY A 42 7.07 11.99 9.46
N LYS A 43 7.64 11.17 8.58
CA LYS A 43 7.62 11.39 7.13
C LYS A 43 6.21 11.21 6.57
N GLU A 44 5.83 12.11 5.66
CA GLU A 44 4.56 12.10 4.97
C GLU A 44 4.69 11.42 3.60
N PHE A 45 3.70 10.62 3.24
CA PHE A 45 3.67 9.87 2.00
C PHE A 45 2.35 10.10 1.26
N LEU A 46 2.47 10.15 -0.06
CA LEU A 46 1.32 10.08 -0.95
C LEU A 46 0.93 8.61 -1.13
N VAL A 47 -0.32 8.27 -0.79
CA VAL A 47 -0.83 6.92 -1.03
C VAL A 47 -1.25 6.82 -2.49
N MET A 48 -0.63 5.88 -3.21
CA MET A 48 -0.86 5.65 -4.64
C MET A 48 -1.84 4.50 -4.91
N GLY A 49 -2.15 3.71 -3.89
CA GLY A 49 -3.14 2.66 -3.94
C GLY A 49 -3.37 2.03 -2.57
N MET A 50 -4.48 1.30 -2.44
CA MET A 50 -4.83 0.54 -1.25
C MET A 50 -5.04 -0.91 -1.67
N LEU A 51 -4.32 -1.83 -1.03
CA LEU A 51 -4.32 -3.25 -1.34
C LEU A 51 -4.89 -4.00 -0.15
N PHE A 52 -6.00 -4.70 -0.35
CA PHE A 52 -6.62 -5.51 0.69
C PHE A 52 -6.47 -6.99 0.35
N GLY A 53 -5.90 -7.74 1.28
CA GLY A 53 -5.66 -9.17 1.14
C GLY A 53 -5.36 -9.84 2.47
N GLU A 54 -5.76 -11.10 2.61
CA GLU A 54 -5.67 -11.87 3.86
C GLU A 54 -6.26 -11.12 5.09
N GLY A 55 -7.33 -10.36 4.87
CA GLY A 55 -7.95 -9.51 5.88
C GLY A 55 -7.08 -8.33 6.36
N ALA A 56 -5.99 -8.00 5.66
CA ALA A 56 -5.10 -6.88 5.96
C ALA A 56 -5.11 -5.84 4.84
N LEU A 57 -4.99 -4.56 5.23
CA LEU A 57 -4.93 -3.43 4.31
C LEU A 57 -3.51 -2.88 4.30
N ASP A 58 -2.94 -2.73 3.11
CA ASP A 58 -1.67 -2.07 2.87
C ASP A 58 -1.86 -0.83 2.01
N TYR A 59 -1.01 0.17 2.23
CA TYR A 59 -0.88 1.35 1.38
C TYR A 59 0.31 1.20 0.45
N LEU A 60 0.08 1.34 -0.85
CA LEU A 60 1.12 1.47 -1.84
C LEU A 60 1.69 2.89 -1.77
N ILE A 61 2.95 3.01 -1.37
CA ILE A 61 3.66 4.29 -1.28
C ILE A 61 4.99 4.23 -2.02
N ASP A 62 5.53 5.40 -2.32
CA ASP A 62 6.87 5.59 -2.86
C ASP A 62 7.73 6.31 -1.83
N ASP A 63 8.79 5.65 -1.39
CA ASP A 63 9.84 6.21 -0.53
C ASP A 63 11.15 6.41 -1.32
N GLY A 64 11.31 7.59 -1.91
CA GLY A 64 12.56 7.95 -2.59
C GLY A 64 12.87 7.10 -3.83
N GLY A 65 11.85 6.60 -4.52
CA GLY A 65 11.93 5.69 -5.65
C GLY A 65 11.66 4.22 -5.29
N TYR A 66 11.60 3.88 -4.00
CA TYR A 66 11.24 2.55 -3.54
C TYR A 66 9.72 2.43 -3.41
N ILE A 67 9.10 1.76 -4.39
CA ILE A 67 7.65 1.56 -4.47
C ILE A 67 7.30 0.25 -3.78
N SER A 68 6.51 0.30 -2.71
CA SER A 68 6.09 -0.92 -2.00
C SER A 68 4.80 -0.72 -1.21
N ALA A 69 4.16 -1.84 -0.87
CA ALA A 69 2.99 -1.89 -0.01
C ALA A 69 3.41 -1.96 1.46
N TYR A 70 2.81 -1.13 2.30
CA TYR A 70 3.09 -1.08 3.73
C TYR A 70 1.81 -1.18 4.56
N PRO A 71 1.84 -1.91 5.69
CA PRO A 71 0.69 -2.06 6.58
C PRO A 71 0.08 -0.73 7.00
N TYR A 72 -1.23 -0.58 6.81
CA TYR A 72 -1.96 0.63 7.22
C TYR A 72 -1.71 1.08 8.68
N PRO A 73 -1.49 0.20 9.69
CA PRO A 73 -1.30 0.64 11.07
C PRO A 73 0.07 1.30 11.33
N LEU A 74 0.97 1.30 10.35
CA LEU A 74 2.21 2.08 10.44
C LEU A 74 1.95 3.58 10.31
N PHE A 75 0.74 3.98 9.88
CA PHE A 75 0.45 5.35 9.51
C PHE A 75 -0.79 5.93 10.20
N GLU A 76 -0.79 7.25 10.34
CA GLU A 76 -1.99 8.06 10.54
C GLU A 76 -2.41 8.72 9.23
N ILE A 77 -3.72 8.92 9.03
CA ILE A 77 -4.26 9.64 7.86
C ILE A 77 -4.22 11.13 8.16
N ILE A 78 -3.52 11.90 7.33
CA ILE A 78 -3.44 13.37 7.45
C ILE A 78 -4.27 14.08 6.37
N ASP A 79 -4.61 13.39 5.29
CA ASP A 79 -5.55 13.83 4.25
C ASP A 79 -6.31 12.60 3.73
N ASN A 80 -7.62 12.57 3.97
CA ASN A 80 -8.50 11.46 3.62
C ASN A 80 -9.16 11.61 2.24
N LYS A 81 -8.79 12.60 1.42
CA LYS A 81 -9.33 12.76 0.07
C LYS A 81 -8.89 11.60 -0.82
N ILE A 82 -9.86 10.88 -1.39
CA ILE A 82 -9.60 9.86 -2.43
C ILE A 82 -9.58 10.57 -3.79
N PRO A 83 -8.60 10.30 -4.66
CA PRO A 83 -8.52 10.92 -5.98
C PRO A 83 -9.71 10.54 -6.85
N SER A 84 -10.20 11.51 -7.62
CA SER A 84 -11.41 11.34 -8.45
C SER A 84 -11.25 10.31 -9.58
N PHE A 85 -10.02 10.06 -10.00
CA PHE A 85 -9.67 9.10 -11.06
C PHE A 85 -9.34 7.70 -10.53
N TRP A 86 -9.54 7.42 -9.24
CA TRP A 86 -9.35 6.08 -8.70
C TRP A 86 -10.50 5.13 -9.04
N TYR A 87 -10.12 3.89 -9.29
CA TYR A 87 -11.01 2.77 -9.55
C TYR A 87 -10.98 1.79 -8.37
N TYR A 88 -11.94 0.87 -8.38
CA TYR A 88 -12.08 -0.19 -7.38
C TYR A 88 -12.36 -1.52 -8.08
N LYS A 89 -11.71 -2.58 -7.61
CA LYS A 89 -12.01 -3.97 -8.00
C LYS A 89 -11.99 -4.85 -6.76
N ALA A 90 -13.07 -5.59 -6.56
CA ALA A 90 -13.12 -6.72 -5.63
C ALA A 90 -12.81 -8.00 -6.40
N PHE A 91 -12.09 -8.92 -5.77
CA PHE A 91 -11.78 -10.22 -6.34
C PHE A 91 -12.65 -11.26 -5.64
N CYS A 92 -13.38 -12.06 -6.42
CA CYS A 92 -14.03 -13.25 -5.90
C CYS A 92 -12.95 -14.30 -5.60
N CYS A 93 -13.16 -15.15 -4.59
CA CYS A 93 -12.25 -16.22 -4.14
C CYS A 93 -11.93 -17.32 -5.19
N ALA A 94 -12.03 -17.03 -6.48
CA ALA A 94 -11.84 -17.93 -7.61
C ALA A 94 -10.69 -17.50 -8.54
N ASP A 95 -9.91 -16.47 -8.19
CA ASP A 95 -8.69 -16.19 -8.95
C ASP A 95 -7.57 -17.14 -8.50
N GLU A 96 -7.48 -18.29 -9.17
CA GLU A 96 -6.47 -19.34 -8.89
C GLU A 96 -5.03 -18.81 -8.94
N LYS A 97 -4.78 -17.67 -9.60
CA LYS A 97 -3.45 -17.07 -9.73
C LYS A 97 -3.02 -16.25 -8.50
N TYR A 98 -3.95 -15.58 -7.81
CA TYR A 98 -3.65 -14.73 -6.65
C TYR A 98 -4.71 -14.92 -5.56
N PRO A 99 -4.67 -16.04 -4.80
CA PRO A 99 -5.73 -16.42 -3.88
C PRO A 99 -5.87 -15.50 -2.66
N TYR A 100 -4.95 -14.55 -2.49
CA TYR A 100 -4.86 -13.67 -1.31
C TYR A 100 -5.33 -12.25 -1.57
N ARG A 101 -5.52 -11.83 -2.84
CA ARG A 101 -5.98 -10.48 -3.19
C ARG A 101 -7.49 -10.43 -3.04
N GLU A 102 -8.00 -9.58 -2.15
CA GLU A 102 -9.44 -9.47 -1.88
C GLU A 102 -10.05 -8.22 -2.53
N ALA A 103 -9.35 -7.09 -2.47
CA ALA A 103 -9.78 -5.86 -3.12
C ALA A 103 -8.63 -4.89 -3.36
N VAL A 104 -8.78 -4.04 -4.38
CA VAL A 104 -7.82 -2.96 -4.67
C VAL A 104 -8.53 -1.67 -5.03
N TRP A 105 -7.96 -0.57 -4.54
CA TRP A 105 -8.29 0.80 -4.94
C TRP A 105 -7.03 1.48 -5.47
N GLY A 106 -7.16 2.24 -6.56
CA GLY A 106 -6.03 3.00 -7.09
C GLY A 106 -6.26 3.48 -8.51
N TYR A 107 -5.17 3.91 -9.15
CA TYR A 107 -5.20 4.30 -10.57
C TYR A 107 -5.50 3.11 -11.48
N TYR A 108 -5.86 3.41 -12.73
CA TYR A 108 -6.37 2.44 -13.70
C TYR A 108 -5.52 1.17 -13.79
N GLU A 109 -4.21 1.29 -14.02
CA GLU A 109 -3.33 0.13 -14.21
C GLU A 109 -3.21 -0.72 -12.94
N LEU A 110 -3.22 -0.13 -11.74
CA LEU A 110 -3.21 -0.90 -10.50
C LEU A 110 -4.46 -1.78 -10.33
N VAL A 111 -5.59 -1.36 -10.89
CA VAL A 111 -6.90 -2.02 -10.72
C VAL A 111 -7.20 -3.00 -11.86
N PHE A 112 -6.83 -2.66 -13.09
CA PHE A 112 -7.23 -3.41 -14.29
C PHE A 112 -6.11 -4.27 -14.90
N ASP A 113 -4.84 -4.04 -14.53
CA ASP A 113 -3.73 -4.92 -14.91
C ASP A 113 -3.33 -5.75 -13.68
N ASP A 114 -3.64 -7.05 -13.74
CA ASP A 114 -3.45 -7.96 -12.62
C ASP A 114 -1.96 -8.19 -12.28
N MET A 115 -1.04 -7.92 -13.22
CA MET A 115 0.41 -8.05 -13.00
C MET A 115 1.06 -6.75 -12.52
N HIS A 116 0.37 -5.61 -12.63
CA HIS A 116 1.01 -4.30 -12.46
C HIS A 116 1.72 -4.12 -11.11
N TYR A 117 1.11 -4.58 -10.01
CA TYR A 117 1.75 -4.50 -8.69
C TYR A 117 3.03 -5.35 -8.60
N GLU A 118 3.01 -6.58 -9.12
CA GLU A 118 4.20 -7.44 -9.16
C GLU A 118 5.31 -6.83 -9.99
N GLN A 119 4.97 -6.26 -11.15
CA GLN A 119 5.92 -5.57 -12.00
C GLN A 119 6.55 -4.34 -11.33
N LEU A 120 5.84 -3.67 -10.41
CA LEU A 120 6.42 -2.59 -9.59
C LEU A 120 7.40 -3.13 -8.57
N VAL A 121 7.08 -4.24 -7.91
CA VAL A 121 7.96 -4.93 -6.94
C VAL A 121 9.23 -5.42 -7.64
N ASP A 122 9.11 -5.95 -8.85
CA ASP A 122 10.21 -6.41 -9.69
C ASP A 122 10.97 -5.26 -10.40
N VAL A 123 10.54 -4.02 -10.17
CA VAL A 123 11.15 -2.80 -10.71
C VAL A 123 11.19 -2.81 -12.25
N GLU A 124 10.13 -3.33 -12.87
CA GLU A 124 9.99 -3.32 -14.33
C GLU A 124 9.85 -1.88 -14.83
N LYS A 125 10.72 -1.52 -15.77
CA LYS A 125 10.84 -0.16 -16.29
C LYS A 125 9.50 0.45 -16.74
N VAL A 126 8.68 -0.30 -17.46
CA VAL A 126 7.40 0.19 -18.00
C VAL A 126 6.39 0.42 -16.87
N ALA A 127 6.29 -0.49 -15.91
CA ALA A 127 5.41 -0.34 -14.77
C ALA A 127 5.80 0.88 -13.92
N CYS A 128 7.09 1.06 -13.62
CA CYS A 128 7.57 2.24 -12.90
C CYS A 128 7.26 3.55 -13.65
N GLN A 129 7.44 3.58 -14.98
CA GLN A 129 7.12 4.75 -15.80
C GLN A 129 5.64 5.13 -15.71
N ILE A 130 4.75 4.13 -15.78
CA ILE A 130 3.30 4.33 -15.60
C ILE A 130 3.03 4.87 -14.19
N TYR A 131 3.58 4.24 -13.15
CA TYR A 131 3.40 4.67 -11.76
C TYR A 131 3.80 6.14 -11.56
N PHE A 132 5.00 6.54 -11.99
CA PHE A 132 5.45 7.92 -11.81
C PHE A 132 4.62 8.91 -12.63
N LYS A 133 4.11 8.52 -13.80
CA LYS A 133 3.13 9.33 -14.53
C LYS A 133 1.86 9.54 -13.71
N ARG A 134 1.29 8.48 -13.13
CA ARG A 134 0.08 8.57 -12.28
C ARG A 134 0.32 9.38 -11.01
N LYS A 135 1.52 9.28 -10.44
CA LYS A 135 1.93 10.07 -9.27
C LYS A 135 1.94 11.57 -9.58
N MET A 136 2.52 11.98 -10.72
CA MET A 136 2.50 13.37 -11.15
C MET A 136 1.07 13.89 -11.39
N GLU A 137 0.20 13.08 -12.00
CA GLU A 137 -1.22 13.43 -12.20
C GLU A 137 -1.93 13.65 -10.84
N LEU A 138 -1.63 12.82 -9.85
CA LEU A 138 -2.18 12.95 -8.49
C LEU A 138 -1.68 14.21 -7.77
N GLU A 139 -0.38 14.48 -7.86
CA GLU A 139 0.23 15.68 -7.27
C GLU A 139 -0.34 16.97 -7.87
N GLN A 140 -0.66 16.96 -9.17
CA GLN A 140 -1.34 18.06 -9.84
C GLN A 140 -2.76 18.26 -9.31
N GLU A 141 -3.57 17.20 -9.17
CA GLU A 141 -4.93 17.30 -8.59
C GLU A 141 -4.90 17.97 -7.21
N PHE A 142 -4.03 17.51 -6.31
CA PHE A 142 -3.92 18.08 -4.95
C PHE A 142 -3.27 19.45 -4.88
N SER A 143 -2.61 19.90 -5.95
CA SER A 143 -2.11 21.28 -6.04
C SER A 143 -3.18 22.25 -6.51
N LEU A 144 -4.17 21.79 -7.30
CA LEU A 144 -5.28 22.61 -7.80
C LEU A 144 -6.38 22.84 -6.75
N ASP A 145 -6.44 22.01 -5.70
CA ASP A 145 -7.39 22.14 -4.60
C ASP A 145 -6.96 23.13 -3.50
N LYS A 146 -5.77 23.75 -3.62
CA LYS A 146 -5.26 24.75 -2.67
C LYS A 146 -5.53 26.17 -3.12
#